data_AF-A0A963MIS4-F1
#
_entry.id   AF-A0A963MIS4-F1
#
_cell.length_a   1.000
_cell.length_b   1.000
_cell.length_c   1.000
_cell.angle_alpha   90.00
_cell.angle_beta   90.00
_cell.angle_gamma   90.00
#
_symmetry.space_group_name_H-M   'P 1'
#
loop_
_entity.id
_entity.type
_entity.pdbx_description
1 polymer ?
#
loop_
_entity_poly.entity_id
_entity_poly.type
_entity_poly.pdbx_seq_one_letter_code
_entity_poly.pdbx_strand_id
1 'polypeptide(L)'
;DGYGPGEQSRDFVHVEDVADVNLWLWRSGVSGIFNCGTGRAEPFRTVADTVIRTLGRGEIEYIDFPDHLKGRYQSFTQADLSKLRQAGYEQPFASVEEGVPQYVKWLGAGG
;
A
#
# COMPACT_ATOMS: atom_id res chain seq x y z
N ASP A 1 6.34 17.28 11.18
CA ASP A 1 5.58 16.16 11.76
C ASP A 1 6.44 15.11 12.47
N GLY A 2 7.77 15.27 12.58
CA GLY A 2 8.62 14.38 13.41
C GLY A 2 9.07 13.07 12.76
N TYR A 3 8.65 12.79 11.53
CA TYR A 3 9.09 11.61 10.76
C TYR A 3 10.47 11.84 10.14
N GLY A 4 11.38 10.87 10.32
CA GLY A 4 12.67 10.84 9.65
C GLY A 4 12.57 10.49 8.16
N PRO A 5 13.71 10.48 7.45
CA PRO A 5 13.75 10.13 6.04
C PRO A 5 13.22 8.70 5.78
N GLY A 6 12.20 8.58 4.93
CA GLY A 6 11.57 7.30 4.58
C GLY A 6 10.67 6.68 5.65
N GLU A 7 10.51 7.33 6.80
CA GLU A 7 9.69 6.83 7.92
C GLU A 7 8.21 7.18 7.81
N GLN A 8 7.83 8.05 6.86
CA GLN A 8 6.42 8.31 6.59
C GLN A 8 5.76 6.99 6.18
N SER A 9 4.61 6.66 6.77
CA SER A 9 3.99 5.35 6.59
C SER A 9 2.68 5.45 5.84
N ARG A 10 2.45 4.51 4.93
CA ARG A 10 1.21 4.40 4.17
C ARG A 10 0.63 3.00 4.27
N ASP A 11 -0.67 2.91 4.03
CA ASP A 11 -1.32 1.63 3.81
C ASP A 11 -1.21 1.32 2.32
N PHE A 12 -0.15 0.61 1.94
CA PHE A 12 0.12 0.24 0.55
C PHE A 12 -0.70 -0.99 0.20
N VAL A 13 -1.61 -0.86 -0.76
CA VAL A 13 -2.51 -1.94 -1.21
C VAL A 13 -2.17 -2.38 -2.63
N HIS A 14 -2.12 -3.69 -2.86
CA HIS A 14 -1.90 -4.23 -4.20
C HIS A 14 -3.15 -4.09 -5.07
N VAL A 15 -2.97 -3.82 -6.37
CA VAL A 15 -4.10 -3.51 -7.26
C VAL A 15 -5.04 -4.70 -7.48
N GLU A 16 -4.52 -5.93 -7.42
CA GLU A 16 -5.35 -7.13 -7.52
C GLU A 16 -6.32 -7.25 -6.34
N ASP A 17 -5.88 -6.96 -5.11
CA ASP A 17 -6.76 -6.96 -3.94
C ASP A 17 -7.87 -5.90 -4.06
N VAL A 18 -7.55 -4.74 -4.65
CA VAL A 18 -8.54 -3.69 -4.92
C VAL A 18 -9.58 -4.18 -5.94
N ALA A 19 -9.14 -4.87 -6.99
CA ALA A 19 -10.04 -5.46 -7.98
C ALA A 19 -10.94 -6.54 -7.36
N ASP A 20 -10.39 -7.39 -6.49
CA ASP A 20 -11.13 -8.43 -5.79
C ASP A 20 -12.20 -7.86 -4.85
N VAL A 21 -11.88 -6.79 -4.10
CA VAL A 21 -12.87 -6.07 -3.28
C VAL A 21 -14.01 -5.52 -4.15
N ASN A 22 -13.69 -4.92 -5.31
CA ASN A 22 -14.70 -4.38 -6.22
C ASN A 22 -15.62 -5.48 -6.78
N LEU A 23 -15.04 -6.59 -7.24
CA LEU A 23 -15.80 -7.73 -7.77
C LEU A 23 -16.66 -8.38 -6.69
N TRP A 24 -16.14 -8.48 -5.46
CA TRP A 24 -16.90 -8.99 -4.33
C TRP A 24 -18.07 -8.07 -3.99
N LEU A 25 -17.87 -6.75 -3.90
CA LEU A 25 -18.94 -5.77 -3.63
C LEU A 25 -20.03 -5.82 -4.71
N TRP A 26 -19.63 -5.92 -5.98
CA TRP A 26 -20.56 -6.05 -7.10
C TRP A 26 -21.44 -7.31 -6.99
N ARG A 27 -20.87 -8.43 -6.51
CA ARG A 27 -21.58 -9.71 -6.36
C ARG A 27 -22.40 -9.82 -5.07
N SER A 28 -21.98 -9.18 -3.98
CA SER A 28 -22.62 -9.31 -2.67
C SER A 28 -23.91 -8.50 -2.54
N GLY A 29 -24.07 -7.44 -3.36
CA GLY A 29 -25.21 -6.52 -3.27
C GLY A 29 -25.16 -5.59 -2.05
N VAL A 30 -24.09 -5.66 -1.26
CA VAL A 30 -23.88 -4.78 -0.10
C VAL A 30 -23.60 -3.36 -0.59
N SER A 31 -24.18 -2.36 0.08
CA SER A 31 -24.00 -0.94 -0.23
C SER A 31 -23.44 -0.18 0.97
N GLY A 32 -22.60 0.82 0.72
CA GLY A 32 -21.99 1.64 1.76
C GLY A 32 -20.69 2.31 1.30
N ILE A 33 -20.02 2.97 2.24
CA ILE A 33 -18.69 3.53 2.05
C ILE A 33 -17.72 2.70 2.89
N PHE A 34 -16.73 2.11 2.22
CA PHE A 34 -15.74 1.19 2.80
C PHE A 34 -14.33 1.71 2.53
N ASN A 35 -13.45 1.62 3.54
CA ASN A 35 -12.03 1.76 3.30
C ASN A 35 -11.53 0.53 2.54
N CYS A 36 -10.62 0.73 1.58
CA CYS A 36 -9.97 -0.34 0.83
C CYS A 36 -8.46 -0.20 0.99
N GLY A 37 -7.89 -1.09 1.79
CA GLY A 37 -6.47 -1.11 2.16
C GLY A 37 -6.15 -2.40 2.91
N THR A 38 -4.91 -2.57 3.32
CA THR A 38 -4.45 -3.76 4.05
C THR A 38 -4.77 -3.70 5.54
N GLY A 39 -5.03 -2.50 6.06
CA GLY A 39 -5.17 -2.22 7.48
C GLY A 39 -3.84 -2.18 8.23
N ARG A 40 -2.71 -2.17 7.51
CA ARG A 40 -1.35 -2.09 8.04
C ARG A 40 -0.64 -0.88 7.41
N ALA A 41 -0.06 -0.03 8.25
CA ALA A 41 0.76 1.08 7.78
C ALA A 41 2.22 0.64 7.74
N GLU A 42 2.87 0.82 6.59
CA GLU A 42 4.28 0.51 6.39
C GLU A 42 5.05 1.75 5.94
N PRO A 43 6.30 1.95 6.40
CA PRO A 43 7.16 3.04 5.94
C PRO A 43 7.46 2.97 4.45
N PHE A 44 7.66 4.13 3.79
CA PHE A 44 8.20 4.17 2.42
C PHE A 44 9.53 3.42 2.29
N ARG A 45 10.35 3.44 3.34
CA ARG A 45 11.60 2.68 3.38
C ARG A 45 11.38 1.17 3.16
N THR A 46 10.32 0.58 3.72
CA THR A 46 10.05 -0.86 3.56
C THR A 46 9.76 -1.23 2.10
N VAL A 47 9.07 -0.36 1.37
CA VAL A 47 8.83 -0.51 -0.07
C VAL A 47 10.17 -0.48 -0.82
N ALA A 48 11.01 0.53 -0.56
CA ALA A 48 12.31 0.68 -1.22
C ALA A 48 13.25 -0.50 -0.93
N ASP A 49 13.37 -0.91 0.33
CA ASP A 49 14.15 -2.07 0.76
C ASP A 49 13.65 -3.36 0.07
N THR A 50 12.32 -3.52 -0.07
CA THR A 50 11.73 -4.67 -0.77
C THR A 50 12.02 -4.68 -2.27
N VAL A 51 11.99 -3.52 -2.93
CA VAL A 51 12.40 -3.39 -4.34
C VAL A 51 13.86 -3.79 -4.51
N ILE A 52 14.77 -3.21 -3.72
CA ILE A 52 16.21 -3.49 -3.77
C ILE A 52 16.48 -4.98 -3.55
N ARG A 53 15.84 -5.58 -2.53
CA ARG A 53 15.95 -7.01 -2.24
C ARG A 53 15.45 -7.87 -3.40
N THR A 54 14.36 -7.48 -4.06
CA THR A 54 13.80 -8.23 -5.20
C THR A 54 14.71 -8.16 -6.43
N LEU A 55 15.31 -7.01 -6.70
CA LEU A 55 16.24 -6.82 -7.82
C LEU A 55 17.65 -7.35 -7.53
N GLY A 56 17.98 -7.59 -6.26
CA GLY A 56 19.29 -8.03 -5.80
C GLY A 56 20.37 -6.94 -5.82
N ARG A 57 20.00 -5.68 -6.08
CA ARG A 57 20.91 -4.53 -6.16
C ARG A 57 20.19 -3.19 -5.98
N GLY A 58 20.92 -2.19 -5.51
CA GLY A 58 20.45 -0.81 -5.34
C GLY A 58 20.79 -0.25 -3.97
N GLU A 59 20.64 1.06 -3.82
CA GLU A 59 20.84 1.79 -2.57
C GLU A 59 19.76 2.88 -2.43
N ILE A 60 19.43 3.24 -1.18
CA ILE A 60 18.46 4.30 -0.89
C ILE A 60 19.21 5.63 -0.78
N GLU A 61 18.88 6.57 -1.64
CA GLU A 61 19.27 7.98 -1.51
C GLU A 61 18.08 8.79 -0.97
N TYR A 62 18.31 9.54 0.09
CA TYR A 62 17.29 10.44 0.66
C TYR A 62 17.45 11.84 0.08
N ILE A 63 16.35 12.43 -0.37
CA ILE A 63 16.29 13.81 -0.83
C ILE A 63 15.57 14.69 0.19
N ASP A 64 15.81 15.99 0.13
CA ASP A 64 15.08 16.96 0.94
C ASP A 64 13.58 16.90 0.67
N PHE A 65 12.80 17.03 1.74
CA PHE A 65 11.34 16.99 1.63
C PHE A 65 10.83 18.19 0.80
N PRO A 66 10.05 17.97 -0.28
CA PRO A 66 9.63 19.05 -1.17
C PRO A 66 8.82 20.13 -0.45
N ASP A 67 9.22 21.40 -0.58
CA ASP A 67 8.61 22.53 0.13
C ASP A 67 7.10 22.67 -0.13
N HIS A 68 6.66 22.45 -1.38
CA HIS A 68 5.26 22.59 -1.77
C HIS A 68 4.33 21.51 -1.18
N LEU A 69 4.88 20.43 -0.65
CA LEU A 69 4.11 19.37 0.03
C LEU A 69 3.96 19.64 1.54
N LYS A 70 4.72 20.57 2.11
CA LYS A 70 4.64 20.91 3.54
C LYS A 70 3.24 21.40 3.90
N GLY A 71 2.65 20.82 4.94
CA GLY A 71 1.28 21.13 5.39
C GLY A 71 0.15 20.52 4.55
N ARG A 72 0.46 19.83 3.44
CA ARG A 72 -0.53 19.10 2.61
C ARG A 72 -0.24 17.61 2.52
N TYR A 73 0.95 17.20 2.94
CA TYR A 73 1.36 15.80 2.95
C TYR A 73 0.82 15.08 4.17
N GLN A 74 0.28 13.88 3.94
CA GLN A 74 -0.17 13.02 5.01
C GLN A 74 0.96 12.04 5.39
N SER A 75 1.55 12.23 6.56
CA SER A 75 2.69 11.42 6.99
C SER A 75 2.32 10.00 7.44
N PHE A 76 1.02 9.74 7.68
CA PHE A 76 0.50 8.45 8.12
C PHE A 76 -0.89 8.14 7.56
N THR A 77 -1.09 6.93 7.02
CA THR A 77 -2.40 6.33 6.72
C THR A 77 -2.45 4.87 7.16
N GLN A 78 -3.58 4.45 7.71
CA GLN A 78 -3.91 3.05 7.97
C GLN A 78 -5.41 2.87 7.78
N ALA A 79 -5.83 1.98 6.88
CA ALA A 79 -7.25 1.75 6.63
C ALA A 79 -7.91 1.03 7.81
N ASP A 80 -8.96 1.59 8.39
CA ASP A 80 -9.82 0.82 9.29
C ASP A 80 -10.77 -0.05 8.44
N LEU A 81 -10.53 -1.36 8.47
CA LEU A 81 -11.28 -2.35 7.69
C LEU A 81 -12.53 -2.87 8.41
N SER A 82 -12.84 -2.39 9.62
CA SER A 82 -13.94 -2.92 10.45
C SER A 82 -15.25 -3.02 9.68
N LYS A 83 -15.62 -1.98 8.91
CA LYS A 83 -16.84 -1.98 8.08
C LYS A 83 -16.80 -3.00 6.95
N LEU A 84 -15.65 -3.13 6.27
CA LEU A 84 -15.49 -4.06 5.15
C LEU A 84 -15.54 -5.52 5.64
N ARG A 85 -14.92 -5.81 6.79
CA ARG A 85 -14.97 -7.13 7.43
C ARG A 85 -16.38 -7.46 7.94
N GLN A 86 -17.07 -6.51 8.57
CA GLN A 86 -18.46 -6.70 9.01
C GLN A 86 -19.42 -6.93 7.84
N ALA A 87 -19.15 -6.33 6.68
CA ALA A 87 -19.93 -6.56 5.47
C ALA A 87 -19.73 -7.96 4.85
N GLY A 88 -18.70 -8.71 5.27
CA GLY A 88 -18.46 -10.10 4.88
C GLY A 88 -17.29 -10.32 3.91
N TYR A 89 -16.46 -9.31 3.62
CA TYR A 89 -15.23 -9.54 2.86
C TYR A 89 -14.14 -10.12 3.77
N GLU A 90 -13.80 -11.40 3.59
CA GLU A 90 -12.87 -12.13 4.45
C GLU A 90 -11.49 -12.39 3.83
N GLN A 91 -11.32 -12.09 2.53
CA GLN A 91 -10.05 -12.35 1.85
C GLN A 91 -8.89 -11.52 2.45
N PRO A 92 -7.68 -12.08 2.54
CA PRO A 92 -6.51 -11.32 2.97
C PRO A 92 -6.15 -10.24 1.94
N PHE A 93 -5.29 -9.31 2.36
CA PHE A 93 -4.63 -8.34 1.47
C PHE A 93 -3.13 -8.61 1.49
N ALA A 94 -2.49 -8.58 0.33
CA ALA A 94 -1.05 -8.77 0.19
C ALA A 94 -0.28 -7.76 1.05
N SER A 95 0.81 -8.19 1.68
CA SER A 95 1.76 -7.26 2.33
C SER A 95 2.64 -6.54 1.30
N VAL A 96 3.41 -5.54 1.74
CA VAL A 96 4.44 -4.93 0.89
C VAL A 96 5.44 -5.98 0.41
N GLU A 97 5.85 -6.91 1.27
CA GLU A 97 6.80 -7.99 0.94
C GLU A 97 6.24 -9.04 -0.02
N GLU A 98 4.92 -9.10 -0.21
CA GLU A 98 4.25 -9.98 -1.16
C GLU A 98 3.94 -9.27 -2.48
N GLY A 99 3.29 -8.10 -2.40
CA GLY A 99 2.82 -7.36 -3.57
C GLY A 99 3.93 -6.65 -4.35
N VAL A 100 4.93 -6.07 -3.66
CA VAL A 100 6.02 -5.37 -4.36
C VAL A 100 6.84 -6.32 -5.23
N PRO A 101 7.26 -7.52 -4.76
CA PRO A 101 8.00 -8.43 -5.62
C PRO A 101 7.20 -8.93 -6.83
N GLN A 102 5.89 -9.13 -6.69
CA GLN A 102 5.01 -9.46 -7.82
C GLN A 102 5.02 -8.33 -8.85
N TYR A 103 4.81 -7.09 -8.40
CA TYR A 103 4.78 -5.92 -9.27
C TYR A 103 6.13 -5.65 -9.96
N VAL A 104 7.24 -5.77 -9.24
CA VAL A 104 8.59 -5.62 -9.81
C VAL A 104 8.86 -6.67 -10.89
N LYS A 105 8.47 -7.93 -10.68
CA LYS A 105 8.62 -8.99 -11.69
C LYS A 105 7.76 -8.72 -12.92
N TRP A 106 6.52 -8.27 -12.74
CA TRP A 106 5.62 -7.89 -13.83
C TRP A 106 6.19 -6.74 -14.67
N LEU A 107 6.69 -5.68 -14.02
CA LEU A 107 7.38 -4.57 -14.70
C LEU A 107 8.60 -5.04 -15.49
N GLY A 108 9.40 -5.95 -14.91
CA GLY A 108 10.57 -6.53 -15.57
C GLY A 108 10.24 -7.38 -16.81
N ALA A 109 9.01 -7.89 -16.90
CA ALA A 109 8.53 -8.66 -18.04
C ALA A 109 7.96 -7.81 -19.19
N GLY A 110 7.90 -6.47 -19.02
CA GLY A 110 7.47 -5.53 -20.04
C GLY A 110 6.09 -4.90 -19.84
N GLY A 111 5.39 -5.24 -18.75
CA GLY A 111 4.01 -4.79 -18.48
C GLY A 111 2.97 -5.60 -19.23
#